data_AF-A0A973XD18-F1
#
_entry.id   AF-A0A973XD18-F1
#
_cell.length_a   1.000
_cell.length_b   1.000
_cell.length_c   1.000
_cell.angle_alpha   90.00
_cell.angle_beta   90.00
_cell.angle_gamma   90.00
#
_symmetry.space_group_name_H-M   'P 1'
#
loop_
_entity.id
_entity.type
_entity.pdbx_description
1 polymer ?
#
loop_
_entity_poly.entity_id
_entity_poly.type
_entity_poly.pdbx_seq_one_letter_code
_entity_poly.pdbx_strand_id
1 'polypeptide(L)'
;AIRRNSWTFSGSGNLSTMAGPPAQLSLTGCPLCRGATSDMPICDYYAATFERLFRELVAPRAVVKEVSCHALGAPACVFEVRW
;
A
#
# COMPACT_ATOMS: atom_id res chain seq x y z
N ALA A 1 13.25 4.60 5.51
CA ALA A 1 12.51 4.21 6.73
C ALA A 1 11.41 3.18 6.44
N ILE A 2 10.44 3.47 5.57
CA ILE A 2 9.24 2.63 5.33
C ILE A 2 9.56 1.17 4.95
N ARG A 3 10.42 0.94 3.94
CA ARG A 3 10.81 -0.43 3.54
C ARG A 3 11.58 -1.19 4.62
N ARG A 4 12.28 -0.47 5.52
CA ARG A 4 13.12 -1.05 6.58
C ARG A 4 12.28 -1.42 7.83
N ASN A 5 11.11 -0.80 8.00
CA ASN A 5 10.13 -1.07 9.06
C ASN A 5 8.84 -1.69 8.51
N SER A 6 8.87 -2.27 7.31
CA SER A 6 7.65 -2.81 6.66
C SER A 6 7.07 -4.00 7.41
N TRP A 7 7.93 -4.83 8.02
CA TRP A 7 7.55 -6.00 8.83
C TRP A 7 6.51 -5.66 9.92
N THR A 8 6.62 -4.48 10.54
CA THR A 8 5.74 -4.06 11.65
C THR A 8 4.27 -3.92 11.27
N PHE A 9 3.94 -3.71 9.98
CA PHE A 9 2.56 -3.47 9.54
C PHE A 9 2.12 -4.36 8.37
N SER A 10 3.07 -4.94 7.62
CA SER A 10 2.79 -5.81 6.47
C SER A 10 2.50 -7.26 6.88
N GLY A 11 2.82 -7.63 8.12
CA GLY A 11 2.77 -9.02 8.58
C GLY A 11 3.66 -9.91 7.71
N SER A 12 3.09 -10.98 7.15
CA SER A 12 3.76 -11.88 6.18
C SER A 12 3.78 -11.35 4.74
N GLY A 13 3.19 -10.18 4.48
CA GLY A 13 3.19 -9.56 3.16
C GLY A 13 4.55 -8.96 2.80
N ASN A 14 4.90 -9.01 1.51
CA ASN A 14 6.11 -8.39 0.99
C ASN A 14 5.82 -6.99 0.47
N LEU A 15 6.42 -5.97 1.09
CA LEU A 15 6.28 -4.57 0.69
C LEU A 15 7.50 -4.14 -0.14
N SER A 16 7.27 -3.80 -1.40
CA SER A 16 8.24 -3.15 -2.27
C SER A 16 7.85 -1.69 -2.52
N THR A 17 8.85 -0.86 -2.82
CA THR A 17 8.67 0.58 -3.01
C THR A 17 9.44 1.03 -4.25
N MET A 18 8.76 1.69 -5.18
CA MET A 18 9.37 2.33 -6.33
C MET A 18 9.29 3.85 -6.16
N ALA A 19 10.45 4.50 -6.13
CA ALA A 19 10.51 5.96 -6.15
C ALA A 19 10.26 6.46 -7.58
N GLY A 20 9.43 7.49 -7.72
CA GLY A 20 9.06 8.09 -9.00
C GLY A 20 7.89 9.06 -8.79
N PRO A 21 7.47 9.82 -9.81
CA PRO A 21 6.21 10.55 -9.80
C PRO A 21 5.14 9.82 -10.65
N PRO A 22 4.13 9.16 -10.04
CA PRO A 22 3.90 8.99 -8.61
C PRO A 22 4.79 7.90 -7.99
N ALA A 23 5.04 8.01 -6.68
CA ALA A 23 5.76 6.97 -5.97
C ALA A 23 4.82 5.80 -5.74
N GLN A 24 5.31 4.57 -5.83
CA GLN A 24 4.47 3.38 -5.75
C GLN A 24 4.92 2.47 -4.62
N LEU A 25 3.94 1.96 -3.89
CA LEU A 25 4.10 0.93 -2.86
C LEU A 25 3.35 -0.30 -3.36
N SER A 26 4.01 -1.46 -3.40
CA SER A 26 3.38 -2.72 -3.79
C SER A 26 3.45 -3.70 -2.64
N LEU A 27 2.30 -4.24 -2.24
CA LEU A 27 2.15 -5.20 -1.16
C LEU A 27 1.64 -6.53 -1.73
N THR A 28 2.53 -7.53 -1.78
CA THR A 28 2.18 -8.90 -2.17
C THR A 28 1.82 -9.72 -0.94
N GLY A 29 0.81 -10.59 -1.05
CA GLY A 29 0.37 -11.43 0.06
C GLY A 29 -0.30 -10.65 1.20
N CYS A 30 -0.91 -9.50 0.87
CA CYS A 30 -1.62 -8.62 1.80
C CYS A 30 -2.59 -9.42 2.70
N PRO A 31 -2.40 -9.40 4.04
CA PRO A 31 -3.23 -10.17 4.96
C PRO A 31 -4.72 -9.81 4.91
N LEU A 32 -5.06 -8.55 4.59
CA LEU A 32 -6.44 -8.06 4.60
C LEU A 32 -7.29 -8.60 3.45
N CYS A 33 -6.68 -8.84 2.30
CA CYS A 33 -7.39 -9.32 1.10
C CYS A 33 -6.99 -10.74 0.70
N ARG A 34 -6.24 -11.45 1.54
CA ARG A 34 -5.80 -12.81 1.26
C ARG A 34 -7.02 -13.75 1.23
N GLY A 35 -7.23 -14.39 0.09
CA GLY A 35 -8.38 -15.29 -0.11
C GLY A 35 -9.73 -14.59 -0.21
N ALA A 36 -9.74 -13.25 -0.23
CA ALA A 36 -10.94 -12.47 -0.49
C ALA A 36 -11.10 -12.24 -1.99
N THR A 37 -12.34 -12.17 -2.45
CA THR A 37 -12.69 -11.73 -3.81
C THR A 37 -13.75 -10.65 -3.68
N SER A 38 -13.58 -9.55 -4.41
CA SER A 38 -14.43 -8.37 -4.34
C SER A 38 -14.41 -7.68 -5.70
N ASP A 39 -15.47 -6.93 -6.02
CA ASP A 39 -15.52 -6.08 -7.22
C ASP A 39 -14.88 -4.70 -6.99
N MET A 40 -14.46 -4.42 -5.75
CA MET A 40 -13.79 -3.18 -5.35
C MET A 40 -12.52 -3.47 -4.54
N PRO A 41 -11.52 -2.55 -4.55
CA PRO A 41 -10.40 -2.62 -3.63
C PRO A 41 -10.88 -2.60 -2.18
N ILE A 42 -10.22 -3.37 -1.31
CA ILE A 42 -10.60 -3.52 0.10
C ILE A 42 -9.44 -3.25 1.06
N CYS A 43 -8.30 -2.73 0.59
CA CYS A 43 -7.11 -2.50 1.42
C CYS A 43 -7.02 -1.05 1.93
N ASP A 44 -8.16 -0.42 2.22
CA ASP A 44 -8.24 0.97 2.68
C ASP A 44 -7.41 1.22 3.94
N TYR A 45 -7.30 0.23 4.83
CA TYR A 45 -6.43 0.29 6.00
C TYR A 45 -4.96 0.55 5.61
N TYR A 46 -4.45 -0.13 4.58
CA TYR A 46 -3.08 0.06 4.11
C TYR A 46 -2.92 1.41 3.42
N ALA A 47 -3.90 1.82 2.61
CA ALA A 47 -3.89 3.15 1.99
C ALA A 47 -3.80 4.26 3.06
N ALA A 48 -4.67 4.23 4.08
CA ALA A 48 -4.67 5.19 5.17
C ALA A 48 -3.39 5.15 6.03
N THR A 49 -2.87 3.94 6.29
CA THR A 49 -1.62 3.77 7.05
C THR A 49 -0.42 4.40 6.30
N PHE A 50 -0.30 4.11 5.01
CA PHE A 50 0.77 4.68 4.19
C PHE A 50 0.60 6.20 4.04
N GLU A 51 -0.62 6.69 3.88
CA GLU A 51 -0.90 8.12 3.83
C GLU A 51 -0.43 8.83 5.10
N ARG A 52 -0.80 8.30 6.28
CA ARG A 52 -0.37 8.88 7.56
C ARG A 52 1.14 8.89 7.70
N LEU A 53 1.81 7.79 7.35
CA LEU A 53 3.27 7.68 7.42
C LEU A 53 3.97 8.68 6.49
N PHE A 54 3.50 8.82 5.24
CA PHE A 54 4.08 9.77 4.30
C PHE A 54 3.83 11.22 4.72
N ARG A 55 2.66 11.53 5.29
CA ARG A 55 2.36 12.86 5.83
C ARG A 55 3.28 13.28 6.95
N GLU A 56 3.58 12.35 7.87
CA GLU A 56 4.44 12.63 9.03
C GLU A 56 5.93 12.63 8.69
N LEU A 57 6.38 11.81 7.73
CA LEU A 57 7.80 11.54 7.51
C LEU A 57 8.38 12.14 6.23
N VAL A 58 7.54 12.47 5.23
CA VAL A 58 8.00 12.85 3.88
C VAL A 58 7.40 14.17 3.42
N ALA A 59 6.08 14.25 3.30
CA ALA A 59 5.38 15.43 2.79
C ALA A 59 3.98 15.57 3.41
N PRO A 60 3.66 16.68 4.11
CA PRO A 60 2.43 16.82 4.89
C PRO A 60 1.14 16.79 4.06
N ARG A 61 1.23 17.01 2.74
CA ARG A 61 0.10 16.94 1.80
C ARG A 61 0.05 15.64 1.01
N ALA A 62 0.83 14.63 1.38
CA ALA A 62 0.81 13.35 0.70
C ALA A 62 -0.60 12.73 0.72
N VAL A 63 -0.97 12.12 -0.41
CA VAL A 63 -2.22 11.38 -0.62
C VAL A 63 -1.85 10.00 -1.14
N VAL A 64 -2.49 8.97 -0.60
CA VAL A 64 -2.28 7.58 -1.04
C VAL A 64 -3.57 7.00 -1.58
N LYS A 65 -3.49 6.39 -2.77
CA LYS A 65 -4.64 5.73 -3.41
C LYS A 65 -4.28 4.30 -3.78
N GLU A 66 -5.13 3.34 -3.41
CA GLU A 66 -5.06 1.98 -3.94
C GLU A 66 -5.51 1.98 -5.40
N VAL A 67 -4.65 1.52 -6.31
CA VAL A 67 -4.90 1.47 -7.76
C VAL A 67 -5.01 0.04 -8.29
N SER A 68 -4.58 -0.94 -7.49
CA SER A 68 -4.68 -2.36 -7.80
C SER A 68 -4.80 -3.14 -6.49
N CYS A 69 -5.59 -4.23 -6.49
CA CYS A 69 -5.88 -5.01 -5.29
C CYS A 69 -5.86 -6.51 -5.59
N HIS A 70 -5.32 -7.31 -4.67
CA HIS A 70 -5.35 -8.77 -4.81
C HIS A 70 -6.79 -9.33 -4.79
N ALA A 71 -7.70 -8.69 -4.05
CA ALA A 71 -9.12 -9.09 -4.04
C ALA A 71 -9.83 -8.90 -5.40
N LEU A 72 -9.28 -8.05 -6.27
CA LEU A 72 -9.74 -7.88 -7.66
C LEU A 72 -9.10 -8.90 -8.62
N GLY A 73 -8.27 -9.82 -8.11
CA GLY A 73 -7.50 -10.77 -8.91
C GLY A 73 -6.12 -10.27 -9.36
N ALA A 74 -5.67 -9.11 -8.89
CA ALA A 74 -4.34 -8.61 -9.24
C ALA A 74 -3.21 -9.38 -8.53
N PRO A 75 -1.98 -9.42 -9.08
CA PRO A 75 -0.86 -10.14 -8.45
C PRO A 75 -0.37 -9.48 -7.15
N ALA A 76 -0.66 -8.20 -6.93
CA ALA A 76 -0.31 -7.46 -5.72
C ALA A 76 -1.26 -6.27 -5.50
N CYS A 77 -1.35 -5.80 -4.27
CA CYS A 77 -1.97 -4.52 -3.95
C CYS A 77 -1.00 -3.39 -4.25
N VAL A 78 -1.38 -2.42 -5.09
CA VAL A 78 -0.53 -1.29 -5.47
C VAL A 78 -1.15 0.00 -4.98
N PHE A 79 -0.34 0.82 -4.32
CA PHE A 79 -0.71 2.11 -3.78
C PHE A 79 0.16 3.19 -4.41
N GLU A 80 -0.48 4.16 -5.05
CA GLU A 80 0.20 5.36 -5.54
C GLU A 80 0.23 6.42 -4.46
N VAL A 81 1.39 7.04 -4.28
CA VAL A 81 1.63 8.15 -3.37
C VAL A 81 1.93 9.40 -4.21
N ARG A 82 1.17 10.46 -3.94
CA ARG A 82 1.31 11.78 -4.59
C ARG A 82 1.45 12.85 -3.52
N TRP A 83 2.29 13.85 -3.73
CA TRP A 83 2.49 14.99 -2.82
C TRP A 83 2.84 16.26 -3.58
#